data_AF-A0A2V8XKS1-F1
#
_entry.id   AF-A0A2V8XKS1-F1
#
_cell.length_a   1.000
_cell.length_b   1.000
_cell.length_c   1.000
_cell.angle_alpha   90.00
_cell.angle_beta   90.00
_cell.angle_gamma   90.00
#
_symmetry.space_group_name_H-M   'P 1'
#
loop_
_entity.id
_entity.type
_entity.pdbx_description
1 polymer ?
#
loop_
_entity_poly.entity_id
_entity_poly.type
_entity_poly.pdbx_seq_one_letter_code
_entity_poly.pdbx_strand_id
1 'polypeptide(L)'
;MKFADGRTEVNFVDSYKYNLAAYALAELIGFDDMMPVYVERKVDGKTGSLSWWLPVKMDDVERMSKKIEPPDKDSWNNQMYKIRVFDNLVYDTDPNLTNVLIGEDWKLWRVDFSRGFRTFKEVKDPKDLVRCDRQLLEKLKALNANDLTEKTKGYLTKDEVKGVMARRDKIVERFQKLIAEKGENEVLY
;
A
#
# COMPACT_ATOMS: atom_id res chain seq x y z
N MET A 1 13.22 -18.20 -0.54
CA MET A 1 13.38 -18.30 0.92
C MET A 1 12.42 -19.36 1.43
N LYS A 2 12.85 -20.25 2.34
CA LYS A 2 11.96 -21.15 3.07
C LYS A 2 11.93 -20.69 4.52
N PHE A 3 10.74 -20.36 5.03
CA PHE A 3 10.55 -19.86 6.39
C PHE A 3 10.40 -21.01 7.39
N ALA A 4 10.56 -20.71 8.68
CA ALA A 4 10.45 -21.69 9.77
C ALA A 4 9.07 -22.36 9.85
N ASP A 5 8.03 -21.68 9.36
CA ASP A 5 6.65 -22.18 9.27
C ASP A 5 6.39 -23.02 8.01
N GLY A 6 7.40 -23.27 7.18
CA GLY A 6 7.30 -24.06 5.95
C GLY A 6 6.87 -23.29 4.70
N ARG A 7 6.50 -22.00 4.82
CA ARG A 7 6.20 -21.16 3.65
C ARG A 7 7.44 -20.99 2.77
N THR A 8 7.24 -21.02 1.47
CA THR A 8 8.31 -20.76 0.49
C THR A 8 7.96 -19.54 -0.33
N GLU A 9 8.92 -18.62 -0.42
CA GLU A 9 8.78 -17.39 -1.19
C GLU A 9 9.85 -17.32 -2.27
N VAL A 10 9.39 -17.17 -3.51
CA VAL A 10 10.22 -17.04 -4.71
C VAL A 10 10.71 -15.60 -4.80
N ASN A 11 12.01 -15.41 -5.09
CA ASN A 11 12.65 -14.08 -5.19
C ASN A 11 12.39 -13.20 -3.96
N PHE A 12 12.58 -13.78 -2.77
CA PHE A 12 12.49 -13.06 -1.50
C PHE A 12 13.42 -11.85 -1.49
N VAL A 13 12.87 -10.72 -1.07
CA VAL A 13 13.56 -9.44 -0.90
C VAL A 13 12.93 -8.77 0.32
N ASP A 14 13.79 -8.24 1.16
CA ASP A 14 13.47 -7.45 2.35
C ASP A 14 14.42 -6.24 2.33
N SER A 15 13.90 -5.07 1.99
CA SER A 15 14.72 -3.90 1.62
C SER A 15 14.12 -2.59 2.10
N TYR A 16 14.93 -1.78 2.78
CA TYR A 16 14.56 -0.41 3.18
C TYR A 16 14.16 0.46 1.98
N LYS A 17 14.69 0.18 0.78
CA LYS A 17 14.39 0.93 -0.44
C LYS A 17 12.91 0.88 -0.78
N TYR A 18 12.21 -0.18 -0.40
CA TYR A 18 10.79 -0.32 -0.70
C TYR A 18 9.92 0.59 0.14
N ASN A 19 10.35 0.99 1.35
CA ASN A 19 9.66 2.06 2.08
C ASN A 19 9.76 3.40 1.35
N LEU A 20 10.94 3.70 0.79
CA LEU A 20 11.17 4.92 -0.01
C LEU A 20 10.36 4.88 -1.32
N ALA A 21 10.36 3.74 -2.01
CA ALA A 21 9.58 3.55 -3.23
C ALA A 21 8.07 3.62 -2.97
N ALA A 22 7.60 3.03 -1.86
CA ALA A 22 6.19 3.08 -1.47
C ALA A 22 5.77 4.52 -1.19
N TYR A 23 6.55 5.30 -0.44
CA TYR A 23 6.24 6.71 -0.20
C TYR A 23 6.20 7.54 -1.49
N ALA A 24 7.21 7.37 -2.37
CA ALA A 24 7.25 8.06 -3.66
C ALA A 24 6.06 7.69 -4.57
N LEU A 25 5.63 6.42 -4.57
CA LEU A 25 4.42 5.99 -5.28
C LEU A 25 3.15 6.56 -4.63
N ALA A 26 3.10 6.60 -3.30
CA ALA A 26 1.97 7.14 -2.56
C ALA A 26 1.72 8.62 -2.89
N GLU A 27 2.77 9.44 -3.02
CA GLU A 27 2.67 10.83 -3.48
C GLU A 27 2.04 10.94 -4.88
N LEU A 28 2.47 10.07 -5.81
CA LEU A 28 1.94 10.06 -7.18
C LEU A 28 0.45 9.74 -7.22
N ILE A 29 -0.03 8.88 -6.32
CA ILE A 29 -1.43 8.40 -6.33
C ILE A 29 -2.32 9.01 -5.24
N GLY A 30 -1.82 9.94 -4.42
CA GLY A 30 -2.59 10.57 -3.34
C GLY A 30 -2.92 9.64 -2.17
N PHE A 31 -1.99 8.74 -1.85
CA PHE A 31 -2.05 7.86 -0.68
C PHE A 31 -1.07 8.30 0.42
N ASP A 32 -0.24 9.31 0.14
CA ASP A 32 0.80 9.82 1.04
C ASP A 32 0.25 10.34 2.37
N ASP A 33 -1.03 10.73 2.42
CA ASP A 33 -1.70 11.13 3.65
C ASP A 33 -1.87 9.98 4.65
N MET A 34 -1.77 8.72 4.21
CA MET A 34 -1.89 7.50 5.03
C MET A 34 -0.55 6.82 5.31
N MET A 35 0.57 7.48 5.02
CA MET A 35 1.92 6.96 5.27
C MET A 35 2.78 7.98 6.03
N PRO A 36 3.70 7.55 6.91
CA PRO A 36 4.72 8.45 7.40
C PRO A 36 5.65 8.84 6.24
N VAL A 37 6.24 10.03 6.34
CA VAL A 37 7.30 10.45 5.42
C VAL A 37 8.49 9.51 5.56
N TYR A 38 8.99 9.00 4.43
CA TYR A 38 10.22 8.21 4.37
C TYR A 38 11.30 8.96 3.58
N VAL A 39 12.50 9.07 4.15
CA VAL A 39 13.67 9.67 3.48
C VAL A 39 14.89 8.77 3.57
N GLU A 40 15.74 8.79 2.55
CA GLU A 40 17.01 8.09 2.60
C GLU A 40 18.01 8.86 3.46
N ARG A 41 18.58 8.17 4.45
CA ARG A 41 19.57 8.74 5.35
C ARG A 41 20.67 7.75 5.66
N LYS A 42 21.85 8.30 5.95
CA LYS A 42 23.01 7.55 6.43
C LYS A 42 23.18 7.86 7.92
N VAL A 43 23.05 6.83 8.76
CA VAL A 43 23.24 6.90 10.22
C VAL A 43 24.32 5.90 10.59
N ASP A 44 25.34 6.32 11.33
CA ASP A 44 26.48 5.49 11.75
C ASP A 44 27.11 4.68 10.60
N GLY A 45 27.26 5.33 9.45
CA GLY A 45 27.85 4.69 8.28
C GLY A 45 26.89 3.82 7.46
N LYS A 46 25.67 3.54 7.94
CA LYS A 46 24.69 2.66 7.29
C LYS A 46 23.61 3.49 6.61
N THR A 47 23.35 3.20 5.33
CA THR A 47 22.27 3.84 4.56
C THR A 47 20.97 3.06 4.77
N GLY A 48 19.86 3.76 5.00
CA GLY A 48 18.55 3.16 5.19
C GLY A 48 17.41 4.14 4.95
N SER A 49 16.18 3.67 5.15
CA SER A 49 14.98 4.51 5.18
C SER A 49 14.74 5.01 6.59
N LEU A 50 14.74 6.33 6.79
CA LEU A 50 14.33 6.98 8.02
C LEU A 50 12.89 7.47 7.87
N SER A 51 12.02 7.13 8.83
CA SER A 51 10.66 7.63 8.89
C SER A 51 10.49 8.65 10.01
N TRP A 52 9.55 9.57 9.83
CA TRP A 52 9.00 10.35 10.93
C TRP A 52 8.35 9.41 11.98
N TRP A 53 8.35 9.82 13.25
CA TRP A 53 7.67 9.07 14.31
C TRP A 53 6.20 9.49 14.41
N LEU A 54 5.29 8.53 14.25
CA LEU A 54 3.84 8.78 14.27
C LEU A 54 3.29 8.82 15.71
N PRO A 55 2.33 9.73 16.02
CA PRO A 55 1.61 9.74 17.28
C PRO A 55 0.54 8.63 17.31
N VAL A 56 0.99 7.38 17.40
CA VAL A 56 0.14 6.17 17.34
C VAL A 56 -0.43 5.86 18.71
N LYS A 57 -1.72 5.55 18.74
CA LYS A 57 -2.44 5.06 19.92
C LYS A 57 -2.29 3.55 20.10
N MET A 58 -2.44 2.79 19.01
CA MET A 58 -2.35 1.33 18.96
C MET A 58 -2.23 0.86 17.51
N ASP A 59 -1.88 -0.41 17.29
CA ASP A 59 -2.04 -1.08 16.00
C ASP A 59 -3.38 -1.85 15.91
N ASP A 60 -3.69 -2.37 14.73
CA ASP A 60 -4.97 -3.04 14.49
C ASP A 60 -5.04 -4.44 15.15
N VAL A 61 -3.90 -5.09 15.47
CA VAL A 61 -3.89 -6.31 16.29
C VAL A 61 -4.33 -5.98 17.71
N GLU A 62 -3.77 -4.93 18.30
CA GLU A 62 -4.13 -4.47 19.63
C GLU A 62 -5.62 -4.09 19.70
N ARG A 63 -6.13 -3.31 18.72
CA ARG A 63 -7.56 -2.96 18.63
C ARG A 63 -8.45 -4.21 18.64
N MET A 64 -8.12 -5.20 17.81
CA MET A 64 -8.86 -6.45 17.71
C MET A 64 -8.80 -7.27 19.00
N SER A 65 -7.63 -7.38 19.63
CA SER A 65 -7.45 -8.10 20.89
C SER A 65 -8.28 -7.51 22.03
N LYS A 66 -8.36 -6.18 22.07
CA LYS A 66 -9.15 -5.41 23.05
C LYS A 66 -10.62 -5.27 22.66
N LYS A 67 -11.02 -5.78 21.48
CA LYS A 67 -12.39 -5.70 20.93
C LYS A 67 -12.91 -4.26 20.86
N ILE A 68 -12.03 -3.33 20.48
CA ILE A 68 -12.38 -1.92 20.35
C ILE A 68 -12.96 -1.70 18.94
N GLU A 69 -14.18 -1.19 18.87
CA GLU A 69 -14.81 -0.81 17.61
C GLU A 69 -14.39 0.62 17.22
N PRO A 70 -14.18 0.90 15.92
CA PRO A 70 -14.01 2.27 15.48
C PRO A 70 -15.29 3.08 15.74
N PRO A 71 -15.17 4.35 16.17
CA PRO A 71 -16.32 5.20 16.47
C PRO A 71 -17.14 5.51 15.22
N ASP A 72 -16.49 5.55 14.05
CA ASP A 72 -17.10 5.69 12.74
C ASP A 72 -16.67 4.52 11.86
N LYS A 73 -17.63 3.62 11.58
CA LYS A 73 -17.39 2.43 10.77
C LYS A 73 -17.21 2.74 9.29
N ASP A 74 -17.89 3.75 8.78
CA ASP A 74 -17.83 4.09 7.35
C ASP A 74 -16.49 4.77 7.03
N SER A 75 -16.07 5.71 7.87
CA SER A 75 -14.73 6.33 7.77
C SER A 75 -13.61 5.28 7.89
N TRP A 76 -13.73 4.36 8.85
CA TRP A 76 -12.78 3.25 9.01
C TRP A 76 -12.71 2.39 7.74
N ASN A 77 -13.86 1.96 7.22
CA ASN A 77 -13.93 1.10 6.04
C ASN A 77 -13.34 1.78 4.81
N ASN A 78 -13.62 3.07 4.60
CA ASN A 78 -13.04 3.86 3.50
C ASN A 78 -11.50 3.88 3.58
N GLN A 79 -10.93 4.19 4.74
CA GLN A 79 -9.48 4.13 4.94
C GLN A 79 -8.90 2.73 4.66
N MET A 80 -9.56 1.67 5.14
CA MET A 80 -9.14 0.29 4.87
C MET A 80 -9.25 -0.09 3.39
N TYR A 81 -10.22 0.45 2.65
CA TYR A 81 -10.30 0.26 1.20
C TYR A 81 -9.12 0.92 0.48
N LYS A 82 -8.72 2.16 0.85
CA LYS A 82 -7.50 2.79 0.31
C LYS A 82 -6.26 1.92 0.56
N ILE A 83 -6.09 1.41 1.79
CA ILE A 83 -4.97 0.52 2.16
C ILE A 83 -4.96 -0.73 1.29
N ARG A 84 -6.10 -1.41 1.11
CA ARG A 84 -6.20 -2.64 0.28
C ARG A 84 -5.85 -2.41 -1.18
N VAL A 85 -6.25 -1.25 -1.73
CA VAL A 85 -5.85 -0.85 -3.10
C VAL A 85 -4.34 -0.67 -3.16
N PHE A 86 -3.75 0.02 -2.20
CA PHE A 86 -2.31 0.26 -2.16
C PHE A 86 -1.50 -1.04 -1.98
N ASP A 87 -1.90 -1.90 -1.05
CA ASP A 87 -1.26 -3.20 -0.79
C ASP A 87 -1.27 -4.11 -2.04
N ASN A 88 -2.38 -4.12 -2.79
CA ASN A 88 -2.45 -4.84 -4.07
C ASN A 88 -1.57 -4.21 -5.16
N LEU A 89 -1.44 -2.88 -5.18
CA LEU A 89 -0.60 -2.17 -6.14
C LEU A 89 0.89 -2.46 -5.91
N VAL A 90 1.36 -2.36 -4.66
CA VAL A 90 2.75 -2.64 -4.30
C VAL A 90 3.05 -4.14 -4.25
N TYR A 91 2.04 -4.99 -4.07
CA TYR A 91 2.21 -6.43 -3.84
C TYR A 91 3.17 -6.69 -2.68
N ASP A 92 2.73 -6.31 -1.48
CA ASP A 92 3.40 -6.70 -0.25
C ASP A 92 3.15 -8.18 0.04
N THR A 93 4.21 -8.95 0.27
CA THR A 93 4.08 -10.37 0.65
C THR A 93 3.86 -10.56 2.15
N ASP A 94 4.02 -9.52 2.96
CA ASP A 94 3.85 -9.56 4.41
C ASP A 94 2.90 -8.49 4.99
N PRO A 95 1.73 -8.21 4.35
CA PRO A 95 0.76 -7.30 4.93
C PRO A 95 0.19 -7.94 6.21
N ASN A 96 0.24 -7.21 7.31
CA ASN A 96 -0.22 -7.68 8.60
C ASN A 96 -0.82 -6.51 9.40
N LEU A 97 -1.62 -6.84 10.41
CA LEU A 97 -2.35 -5.84 11.19
C LEU A 97 -1.47 -5.04 12.15
N THR A 98 -0.27 -5.53 12.50
CA THR A 98 0.70 -4.72 13.28
C THR A 98 1.28 -3.57 12.45
N ASN A 99 1.18 -3.67 11.12
CA ASN A 99 1.62 -2.63 10.20
C ASN A 99 0.49 -1.64 9.81
N VAL A 100 -0.70 -1.75 10.43
CA VAL A 100 -1.80 -0.80 10.34
C VAL A 100 -1.91 -0.08 11.69
N LEU A 101 -1.38 1.13 11.74
CA LEU A 101 -1.31 1.94 12.96
C LEU A 101 -2.49 2.90 13.04
N ILE A 102 -3.00 3.11 14.25
CA ILE A 102 -4.20 3.91 14.53
C ILE A 102 -3.79 5.14 15.34
N GLY A 103 -4.05 6.33 14.81
CA GLY A 103 -3.90 7.60 15.54
C GLY A 103 -4.99 7.83 16.59
N GLU A 104 -4.81 8.82 17.46
CA GLU A 104 -5.84 9.19 18.45
C GLU A 104 -7.16 9.67 17.81
N ASP A 105 -7.07 10.24 16.61
CA ASP A 105 -8.17 10.69 15.75
C ASP A 105 -8.76 9.56 14.88
N TRP A 106 -8.36 8.30 15.10
CA TRP A 106 -8.76 7.14 14.29
C TRP A 106 -8.31 7.21 12.83
N LYS A 107 -7.33 8.05 12.52
CA LYS A 107 -6.62 8.01 11.25
C LYS A 107 -5.75 6.76 11.18
N LEU A 108 -5.84 6.06 10.05
CA LEU A 108 -5.02 4.89 9.76
C LEU A 108 -3.73 5.28 9.04
N TRP A 109 -2.66 4.65 9.48
CA TRP A 109 -1.35 4.73 8.84
C TRP A 109 -0.91 3.34 8.43
N ARG A 110 -0.52 3.17 7.17
CA ARG A 110 0.09 1.94 6.69
C ARG A 110 1.60 2.13 6.66
N VAL A 111 2.32 1.28 7.36
CA VAL A 111 3.78 1.33 7.49
C VAL A 111 4.42 0.02 7.04
N ASP A 112 5.73 0.04 6.81
CA ASP A 112 6.52 -1.16 6.48
C ASP A 112 6.07 -1.86 5.19
N PHE A 113 6.81 -1.55 4.13
CA PHE A 113 6.69 -2.11 2.79
C PHE A 113 7.97 -2.83 2.37
N SER A 114 8.81 -3.22 3.32
CA SER A 114 10.13 -3.83 3.08
C SER A 114 10.09 -5.07 2.19
N ARG A 115 8.93 -5.74 2.10
CA ARG A 115 8.67 -6.94 1.29
C ARG A 115 7.71 -6.72 0.11
N GLY A 116 7.55 -5.46 -0.29
CA GLY A 116 6.77 -5.06 -1.46
C GLY A 116 7.45 -5.29 -2.81
N PHE A 117 6.83 -4.72 -3.83
CA PHE A 117 7.29 -4.58 -5.20
C PHE A 117 7.66 -5.87 -5.90
N ARG A 118 6.96 -6.98 -5.61
CA ARG A 118 7.14 -8.22 -6.37
C ARG A 118 6.89 -7.98 -7.86
N THR A 119 7.57 -8.74 -8.72
CA THR A 119 7.46 -8.61 -10.19
C THR A 119 6.23 -9.30 -10.79
N PHE A 120 5.38 -9.90 -9.96
CA PHE A 120 4.15 -10.56 -10.39
C PHE A 120 3.16 -9.56 -10.98
N LYS A 121 2.53 -9.91 -12.11
CA LYS A 121 1.64 -8.98 -12.82
C LYS A 121 0.20 -9.06 -12.35
N GLU A 122 -0.19 -10.13 -11.67
CA GLU A 122 -1.52 -10.32 -11.11
C GLU A 122 -1.67 -9.57 -9.78
N VAL A 123 -2.88 -9.09 -9.51
CA VAL A 123 -3.26 -8.60 -8.18
C VAL A 123 -3.35 -9.79 -7.21
N LYS A 124 -2.89 -9.60 -5.98
CA LYS A 124 -2.81 -10.67 -4.98
C LYS A 124 -4.19 -11.09 -4.48
N ASP A 125 -5.01 -10.09 -4.13
CA ASP A 125 -6.30 -10.28 -3.47
C ASP A 125 -7.39 -9.46 -4.18
N PRO A 126 -7.83 -9.84 -5.40
CA PRO A 126 -8.84 -9.10 -6.16
C PRO A 126 -10.20 -9.00 -5.47
N LYS A 127 -10.48 -9.89 -4.51
CA LYS A 127 -11.68 -9.88 -3.68
C LYS A 127 -11.74 -8.70 -2.71
N ASP A 128 -10.59 -8.11 -2.38
CA ASP A 128 -10.49 -6.98 -1.45
C ASP A 128 -10.71 -5.64 -2.16
N LEU A 129 -10.68 -5.63 -3.50
CA LEU A 129 -10.93 -4.48 -4.37
C LEU A 129 -12.44 -4.33 -4.64
N VAL A 130 -13.17 -3.86 -3.61
CA VAL A 130 -14.64 -3.76 -3.64
C VAL A 130 -15.17 -2.34 -3.72
N ARG A 131 -14.49 -1.38 -3.08
CA ARG A 131 -14.77 0.06 -3.17
C ARG A 131 -13.45 0.82 -3.32
N CYS A 132 -13.51 2.01 -3.91
CA CYS A 132 -12.34 2.85 -4.14
C CYS A 132 -12.66 4.33 -3.91
N ASP A 133 -11.70 5.06 -3.37
CA ASP A 133 -11.76 6.52 -3.33
C ASP A 133 -11.74 7.08 -4.76
N ARG A 134 -12.61 8.06 -5.03
CA ARG A 134 -12.72 8.67 -6.37
C ARG A 134 -11.40 9.25 -6.87
N GLN A 135 -10.71 10.00 -6.02
CA GLN A 135 -9.46 10.67 -6.42
C GLN A 135 -8.33 9.66 -6.61
N LEU A 136 -8.26 8.63 -5.76
CA LEU A 136 -7.31 7.53 -5.91
C LEU A 136 -7.52 6.81 -7.24
N LEU A 137 -8.76 6.49 -7.63
CA LEU A 137 -9.03 5.84 -8.91
C LEU A 137 -8.60 6.72 -10.11
N GLU A 138 -8.88 8.02 -10.07
CA GLU A 138 -8.45 8.94 -11.12
C GLU A 138 -6.93 9.06 -11.19
N LYS A 139 -6.24 9.16 -10.05
CA LYS A 139 -4.77 9.18 -10.03
C LYS A 139 -4.16 7.85 -10.48
N LEU A 140 -4.79 6.71 -10.18
CA LEU A 140 -4.37 5.41 -10.72
C LEU A 140 -4.49 5.40 -12.25
N LYS A 141 -5.59 5.89 -12.83
CA LYS A 141 -5.73 6.00 -14.29
C LYS A 141 -4.66 6.90 -14.91
N ALA A 142 -4.31 8.00 -14.25
CA ALA A 142 -3.31 8.96 -14.71
C ALA A 142 -1.85 8.51 -14.48
N LEU A 143 -1.60 7.59 -13.54
CA LEU A 143 -0.26 7.09 -13.24
C LEU A 143 0.40 6.54 -14.51
N ASN A 144 1.63 6.96 -14.80
CA ASN A 144 2.36 6.45 -15.96
C ASN A 144 3.73 5.90 -15.55
N ALA A 145 4.25 4.99 -16.37
CA ALA A 145 5.47 4.25 -16.05
C ALA A 145 6.72 5.14 -16.00
N ASN A 146 6.75 6.24 -16.76
CA ASN A 146 7.89 7.15 -16.79
C ASN A 146 8.00 7.93 -15.48
N ASP A 147 6.90 8.50 -15.00
CA ASP A 147 6.85 9.24 -13.74
C ASP A 147 7.17 8.32 -12.56
N LEU A 148 6.63 7.10 -12.55
CA LEU A 148 6.94 6.11 -11.53
C LEU A 148 8.43 5.74 -11.56
N THR A 149 9.00 5.50 -12.74
CA THR A 149 10.42 5.17 -12.90
C THR A 149 11.31 6.30 -12.40
N GLU A 150 10.99 7.55 -12.74
CA GLU A 150 11.78 8.71 -12.32
C GLU A 150 11.68 8.92 -10.80
N LYS A 151 10.46 8.88 -10.22
CA LYS A 151 10.25 9.07 -8.78
C LYS A 151 10.85 7.97 -7.92
N THR A 152 10.98 6.75 -8.45
CA THR A 152 11.52 5.59 -7.72
C THR A 152 12.93 5.21 -8.16
N LYS A 153 13.60 6.07 -8.91
CA LYS A 153 14.96 5.85 -9.41
C LYS A 153 15.91 5.53 -8.27
N GLY A 154 16.59 4.38 -8.39
CA GLY A 154 17.52 3.88 -7.36
C GLY A 154 16.87 3.03 -6.26
N TYR A 155 15.53 3.04 -6.18
CA TYR A 155 14.74 2.23 -5.26
C TYR A 155 14.09 1.03 -5.93
N LEU A 156 13.54 1.22 -7.15
CA LEU A 156 12.94 0.16 -7.95
C LEU A 156 13.74 -0.14 -9.22
N THR A 157 13.68 -1.39 -9.64
CA THR A 157 14.15 -1.86 -10.94
C THR A 157 13.07 -1.70 -12.01
N LYS A 158 13.47 -1.79 -13.29
CA LYS A 158 12.53 -1.72 -14.41
C LYS A 158 11.45 -2.81 -14.37
N ASP A 159 11.76 -4.00 -13.88
CA ASP A 159 10.80 -5.10 -13.84
C ASP A 159 9.83 -4.98 -12.66
N GLU A 160 10.26 -4.40 -11.54
CA GLU A 160 9.38 -4.05 -10.42
C GLU A 160 8.38 -2.96 -10.82
N VAL A 161 8.85 -1.92 -11.53
CA VAL A 161 7.97 -0.90 -12.13
C VAL A 161 6.96 -1.54 -13.09
N LYS A 162 7.39 -2.43 -13.99
CA LYS A 162 6.46 -3.17 -14.87
C LYS A 162 5.43 -3.98 -14.08
N GLY A 163 5.83 -4.60 -12.96
CA GLY A 163 4.92 -5.31 -12.06
C GLY A 163 3.85 -4.39 -11.48
N VAL A 164 4.26 -3.22 -10.96
CA VAL A 164 3.34 -2.20 -10.42
C VAL A 164 2.37 -1.73 -11.50
N MET A 165 2.86 -1.38 -12.69
CA MET A 165 2.01 -0.88 -13.79
C MET A 165 1.02 -1.93 -14.27
N ALA A 166 1.43 -3.19 -14.40
CA ALA A 166 0.52 -4.28 -14.77
C ALA A 166 -0.59 -4.50 -13.73
N ARG A 167 -0.25 -4.39 -12.43
CA ARG A 167 -1.26 -4.46 -11.36
C ARG A 167 -2.16 -3.24 -11.34
N ARG A 168 -1.62 -2.03 -11.57
CA ARG A 168 -2.41 -0.82 -11.74
C ARG A 168 -3.48 -1.04 -12.80
N ASP A 169 -3.11 -1.51 -13.99
CA ASP A 169 -4.05 -1.71 -15.11
C ASP A 169 -5.20 -2.65 -14.70
N LYS A 170 -4.88 -3.76 -14.03
CA LYS A 170 -5.88 -4.72 -13.50
C LYS A 170 -6.78 -4.13 -12.41
N ILE A 171 -6.23 -3.31 -11.52
CA ILE A 171 -7.00 -2.63 -10.47
C ILE A 171 -8.01 -1.67 -11.13
N VAL A 172 -7.56 -0.88 -12.11
CA VAL A 172 -8.43 0.05 -12.85
C VAL A 172 -9.52 -0.71 -13.61
N GLU A 173 -9.16 -1.77 -14.34
CA GLU A 173 -10.11 -2.64 -15.05
C GLU A 173 -11.15 -3.23 -14.09
N ARG A 174 -10.70 -3.72 -12.93
CA ARG A 174 -11.57 -4.29 -11.89
C ARG A 174 -12.62 -3.28 -11.42
N PHE A 175 -12.22 -2.06 -11.10
CA PHE A 175 -13.16 -1.03 -10.64
C PHE A 175 -14.06 -0.53 -11.77
N GLN A 176 -13.56 -0.39 -13.01
CA GLN A 176 -14.40 -0.05 -14.16
C GLN A 176 -15.49 -1.11 -14.38
N LYS A 177 -15.16 -2.39 -14.28
CA LYS A 177 -16.13 -3.49 -14.35
C LYS A 177 -17.17 -3.40 -13.23
N LEU A 178 -16.73 -3.17 -11.98
CA LEU A 178 -17.65 -3.00 -10.86
C LEU A 178 -18.60 -1.82 -11.04
N ILE A 179 -18.11 -0.69 -11.55
CA ILE A 179 -18.92 0.50 -11.82
C ILE A 179 -19.97 0.20 -12.90
N ALA A 180 -19.60 -0.53 -13.96
CA ALA A 180 -20.54 -0.93 -14.99
C ALA A 180 -21.62 -1.91 -14.46
N GLU A 181 -21.26 -2.79 -13.53
CA GLU A 181 -22.17 -3.80 -12.96
C GLU A 181 -23.09 -3.24 -11.87
N LYS A 182 -22.60 -2.32 -11.04
CA LYS A 182 -23.27 -1.90 -9.79
C LYS A 182 -23.62 -0.41 -9.75
N GLY A 183 -23.10 0.38 -10.68
CA GLY A 183 -23.20 1.83 -10.65
C GLY A 183 -22.09 2.49 -9.82
N GLU A 184 -21.82 3.75 -10.14
CA GLU A 184 -20.69 4.49 -9.60
C GLU A 184 -20.78 4.72 -8.08
N ASN A 185 -21.96 5.05 -7.56
CA ASN A 185 -22.16 5.37 -6.14
C ASN A 185 -21.98 4.16 -5.21
N GLU A 186 -22.18 2.94 -5.71
CA GLU A 186 -21.97 1.72 -4.94
C GLU A 186 -20.47 1.38 -4.82
N VAL A 187 -19.67 1.78 -5.81
CA VAL A 187 -18.26 1.40 -5.92
C VAL A 187 -17.34 2.52 -5.43
N LEU A 188 -17.69 3.76 -5.72
CA LEU A 188 -16.87 4.93 -5.43
C LEU A 188 -17.43 5.72 -4.25
N TYR A 189 -16.54 6.17 -3.37
CA TYR A 189 -16.82 7.13 -2.31
C TYR A 189 -15.97 8.38 -2.49
#